data_AF-A0A3B0TBY4-F1
#
_entry.id   AF-A0A3B0TBY4-F1
#
_cell.length_a   1.000
_cell.length_b   1.000
_cell.length_c   1.000
_cell.angle_alpha   90.00
_cell.angle_beta   90.00
_cell.angle_gamma   90.00
#
_symmetry.space_group_name_H-M   'P 1'
#
loop_
_entity.id
_entity.type
_entity.pdbx_description
1 polymer ?
#
loop_
_entity_poly.entity_id
_entity_poly.type
_entity_poly.pdbx_seq_one_letter_code
_entity_poly.pdbx_strand_id
1 'polypeptide(L)'
;GVVPDEDGIARQNGTAVGVSIGDAVVQGFKSPSRKLEWYSKTMDEWGWSDEAIPGYQKTHVYWRDMDMAGTERILVPIFRLPTLIHTRSGNAKYLYEISHGHPLWINANDAEELGFVTADLVRIETDSGHFVMRAWPTEGIRPGVVAASHHLGRWRLDDESGNERWSSALVNVEQLEDGKWRLRQLKGIEPFKSDDPDSERIWWKDPGVNQNLAFPVHPDPISGMHAWHQRVRVVKAEPGDRYGDVVVDTTRSHEIYKEWLAKTKPGPGPGGLRRPLWFDRPIKPTPDAYRTS
;
A
#
# COMPACT_ATOMS: atom_id res chain seq x y z
N GLY A 1 -8.26 6.17 48.65
CA GLY A 1 -7.21 6.03 47.63
C GLY A 1 -7.57 4.88 46.72
N VAL A 2 -7.12 4.89 45.47
CA VAL A 2 -7.25 3.72 44.60
C VAL A 2 -6.23 2.68 45.08
N VAL A 3 -6.70 1.52 45.54
CA VAL A 3 -5.84 0.42 45.98
C VAL A 3 -5.53 -0.45 44.76
N PRO A 4 -4.25 -0.71 44.44
CA PRO A 4 -3.88 -1.64 43.38
C PRO A 4 -4.38 -3.07 43.65
N ASP A 5 -4.75 -3.80 42.60
CA ASP A 5 -5.05 -5.23 42.68
C ASP A 5 -3.77 -6.10 42.78
N GLU A 6 -3.92 -7.42 42.77
CA GLU A 6 -2.80 -8.38 42.88
C GLU A 6 -1.78 -8.26 41.73
N ASP A 7 -2.21 -7.74 40.57
CA ASP A 7 -1.36 -7.44 39.43
C ASP A 7 -0.69 -6.05 39.53
N GLY A 8 -0.95 -5.31 40.61
CA GLY A 8 -0.49 -3.95 40.82
C GLY A 8 -1.25 -2.91 40.00
N ILE A 9 -2.45 -3.22 39.51
CA ILE A 9 -3.27 -2.30 38.70
C ILE A 9 -4.24 -1.55 39.61
N ALA A 10 -4.15 -0.22 39.59
CA ALA A 10 -5.05 0.66 40.31
C ALA A 10 -6.36 0.83 39.51
N ARG A 11 -7.51 0.45 40.07
CA ARG A 11 -8.82 0.51 39.40
C ARG A 11 -9.81 1.44 40.09
N GLN A 12 -10.49 2.27 39.32
CA GLN A 12 -11.61 3.10 39.77
C GLN A 12 -12.87 2.71 39.02
N ASN A 13 -13.92 2.30 39.73
CA ASN A 13 -15.18 1.82 39.14
C ASN A 13 -14.96 0.72 38.07
N GLY A 14 -14.06 -0.23 38.34
CA GLY A 14 -13.69 -1.31 37.43
C GLY A 14 -12.74 -0.92 36.28
N THR A 15 -12.56 0.37 36.01
CA THR A 15 -11.64 0.87 34.99
C THR A 15 -10.23 0.98 35.55
N ALA A 16 -9.24 0.39 34.89
CA ALA A 16 -7.84 0.60 35.24
C ALA A 16 -7.50 2.08 35.05
N VAL A 17 -6.94 2.75 36.06
CA VAL A 17 -6.57 4.18 36.04
C VAL A 17 -5.08 4.43 36.31
N GLY A 18 -4.36 3.41 36.78
CA GLY A 18 -2.93 3.48 37.01
C GLY A 18 -2.29 2.13 37.31
N VAL A 19 -0.98 2.14 37.56
CA VAL A 19 -0.16 0.99 37.95
C VAL A 19 0.72 1.36 39.13
N SER A 20 0.91 0.43 40.06
CA SER A 20 1.81 0.57 41.20
C SER A 20 3.26 0.35 40.77
N ILE A 21 4.13 1.30 41.14
CA ILE A 21 5.58 1.25 40.96
C ILE A 21 6.22 1.68 42.28
N GLY A 22 6.77 0.72 43.02
CA GLY A 22 7.19 0.95 44.41
C GLY A 22 6.02 1.43 45.26
N ASP A 23 6.22 2.50 46.03
CA ASP A 23 5.19 3.07 46.91
C ASP A 23 4.22 4.04 46.21
N ALA A 24 4.38 4.25 44.90
CA ALA A 24 3.56 5.20 44.13
C ALA A 24 2.60 4.49 43.17
N VAL A 25 1.43 5.10 42.97
CA VAL A 25 0.53 4.78 41.85
C VAL A 25 0.73 5.83 40.77
N VAL A 26 1.14 5.40 39.59
CA VAL A 26 1.35 6.26 38.42
C VAL A 26 0.34 5.93 37.33
N GLN A 27 0.13 6.84 36.38
CA GLN A 27 -0.88 6.67 35.32
C GLN A 27 -0.61 5.46 34.40
N GLY A 28 0.66 5.20 34.09
CA GLY A 28 1.05 4.13 33.16
C GLY A 28 0.61 4.37 31.71
N PHE A 29 0.63 3.31 30.91
CA PHE A 29 0.22 3.31 29.50
C PHE A 29 -1.31 3.29 29.34
N LYS A 30 -1.80 3.51 28.11
CA LYS A 30 -3.23 3.34 27.76
C LYS A 30 -3.66 1.88 27.55
N SER A 31 -2.75 0.92 27.77
CA SER A 31 -3.05 -0.51 27.74
C SER A 31 -4.00 -0.91 28.88
N PRO A 32 -4.72 -2.05 28.76
CA PRO A 32 -5.56 -2.57 29.84
C PRO A 32 -4.80 -2.80 31.16
N SER A 33 -3.54 -3.23 31.08
CA SER A 33 -2.68 -3.45 32.25
C SER A 33 -2.02 -2.18 32.80
N ARG A 34 -2.12 -1.04 32.10
CA ARG A 34 -1.36 0.20 32.37
C ARG A 34 0.17 0.01 32.28
N LYS A 35 0.66 -1.15 31.87
CA LYS A 35 2.08 -1.50 31.67
C LYS A 35 2.44 -1.47 30.19
N LEU A 36 3.75 -1.48 29.89
CA LEU A 36 4.24 -1.86 28.56
C LEU A 36 4.08 -3.37 28.42
N GLU A 37 3.16 -3.82 27.58
CA GLU A 37 2.81 -5.24 27.44
C GLU A 37 3.79 -5.95 26.51
N TRP A 38 4.78 -6.66 27.07
CA TRP A 38 5.58 -7.62 26.29
C TRP A 38 4.72 -8.80 25.83
N TYR A 39 3.90 -9.33 26.73
CA TYR A 39 2.82 -10.25 26.43
C TYR A 39 1.51 -9.48 26.36
N SER A 40 0.85 -9.49 25.21
CA SER A 40 -0.46 -8.87 25.02
C SER A 40 -1.56 -9.87 25.32
N LYS A 41 -2.12 -9.75 26.53
CA LYS A 41 -3.34 -10.49 26.92
C LYS A 41 -4.50 -10.21 25.95
N THR A 42 -4.55 -9.00 25.39
CA THR A 42 -5.53 -8.64 24.35
C THR A 42 -5.39 -9.52 23.12
N MET A 43 -4.18 -9.73 22.60
CA MET A 43 -4.00 -10.56 21.41
C MET A 43 -4.39 -12.02 21.68
N ASP A 44 -3.97 -12.56 22.83
CA ASP A 44 -4.28 -13.92 23.25
C ASP A 44 -5.79 -14.18 23.40
N GLU A 45 -6.49 -13.34 24.17
CA GLU A 45 -7.95 -13.45 24.37
C GLU A 45 -8.76 -13.28 23.07
N TRP A 46 -8.16 -12.67 22.05
CA TRP A 46 -8.76 -12.47 20.72
C TRP A 46 -8.36 -13.54 19.70
N GLY A 47 -7.75 -14.65 20.16
CA GLY A 47 -7.43 -15.82 19.34
C GLY A 47 -6.11 -15.69 18.56
N TRP A 48 -5.27 -14.72 18.91
CA TRP A 48 -3.94 -14.49 18.33
C TRP A 48 -2.83 -14.81 19.32
N SER A 49 -2.94 -15.94 20.04
CA SER A 49 -1.96 -16.38 21.05
C SER A 49 -0.53 -16.50 20.49
N ASP A 50 -0.40 -16.97 19.25
CA ASP A 50 0.90 -17.10 18.55
C ASP A 50 1.55 -15.74 18.26
N GLU A 51 0.78 -14.65 18.33
CA GLU A 51 1.21 -13.26 18.08
C GLU A 51 1.06 -12.39 19.34
N ALA A 52 0.89 -13.01 20.51
CA ALA A 52 0.77 -12.30 21.78
C ALA A 52 2.10 -11.74 22.28
N ILE A 53 3.23 -12.17 21.72
CA ILE A 53 4.56 -11.61 21.95
C ILE A 53 5.19 -11.19 20.60
N PRO A 54 6.09 -10.21 20.59
CA PRO A 54 6.84 -9.88 19.37
C PRO A 54 7.64 -11.09 18.86
N GLY A 55 7.42 -11.46 17.60
CA GLY A 55 8.01 -12.64 16.98
C GLY A 55 8.29 -12.47 15.49
N TYR A 56 8.80 -13.54 14.88
CA TYR A 56 9.00 -13.60 13.44
C TYR A 56 7.74 -14.12 12.76
N GLN A 57 7.20 -13.32 11.82
CA GLN A 57 6.13 -13.74 10.94
C GLN A 57 6.64 -13.85 9.49
N LYS A 58 6.24 -14.93 8.84
CA LYS A 58 6.44 -15.10 7.40
C LYS A 58 5.43 -14.24 6.64
N THR A 59 5.90 -13.34 5.77
CA THR A 59 5.03 -12.44 4.98
C THR A 59 4.63 -13.05 3.63
N HIS A 60 3.65 -12.45 2.95
CA HIS A 60 3.21 -12.90 1.61
C HIS A 60 4.24 -12.66 0.50
N VAL A 61 5.27 -11.85 0.76
CA VAL A 61 6.40 -11.59 -0.14
C VAL A 61 7.68 -12.23 0.39
N TYR A 62 7.57 -13.36 1.08
CA TYR A 62 8.73 -14.06 1.62
C TYR A 62 9.60 -14.63 0.49
N TRP A 63 10.73 -13.96 0.25
CA TRP A 63 11.63 -14.20 -0.88
C TRP A 63 12.13 -15.65 -1.06
N ARG A 64 12.16 -16.48 -0.01
CA ARG A 64 12.58 -17.89 -0.15
C ARG A 64 11.51 -18.80 -0.77
N ASP A 65 10.27 -18.34 -0.83
CA ASP A 65 9.17 -19.03 -1.53
C ASP A 65 9.01 -18.53 -2.98
N MET A 66 9.83 -17.56 -3.38
CA MET A 66 9.76 -16.90 -4.67
C MET A 66 10.84 -17.42 -5.61
N ASP A 67 10.55 -17.43 -6.90
CA ASP A 67 11.49 -17.70 -7.98
C ASP A 67 12.38 -16.48 -8.24
N MET A 68 13.24 -16.18 -7.26
CA MET A 68 14.17 -15.05 -7.31
C MET A 68 15.22 -15.19 -8.41
N ALA A 69 15.53 -16.42 -8.83
CA ALA A 69 16.45 -16.70 -9.92
C ALA A 69 15.78 -16.50 -11.30
N GLY A 70 14.47 -16.68 -11.39
CA GLY A 70 13.67 -16.32 -12.55
C GLY A 70 13.21 -14.86 -12.49
N THR A 71 11.95 -14.63 -12.85
CA THR A 71 11.41 -13.28 -13.08
C THR A 71 10.72 -12.68 -11.85
N GLU A 72 10.67 -13.39 -10.73
CA GLU A 72 9.95 -12.90 -9.55
C GLU A 72 10.77 -11.90 -8.75
N ARG A 73 10.12 -10.80 -8.37
CA ARG A 73 10.73 -9.73 -7.56
C ARG A 73 9.74 -9.25 -6.50
N ILE A 74 10.28 -8.69 -5.43
CA ILE A 74 9.48 -7.94 -4.45
C ILE A 74 9.33 -6.51 -4.96
N LEU A 75 8.11 -6.09 -5.24
CA LEU A 75 7.81 -4.70 -5.57
C LEU A 75 7.64 -3.88 -4.28
N VAL A 76 8.36 -2.76 -4.21
CA VAL A 76 8.18 -1.68 -3.24
C VAL A 76 7.46 -0.52 -3.92
N PRO A 77 6.13 -0.41 -3.81
CA PRO A 77 5.37 0.65 -4.48
C PRO A 77 5.18 1.91 -3.62
N ILE A 78 5.77 1.93 -2.42
CA ILE A 78 5.41 2.89 -1.37
C ILE A 78 6.52 3.88 -1.01
N PHE A 79 7.64 3.88 -1.72
CA PHE A 79 8.65 4.90 -1.46
C PHE A 79 8.13 6.30 -1.86
N ARG A 80 8.73 7.32 -1.24
CA ARG A 80 8.32 8.72 -1.37
C ARG A 80 9.41 9.54 -2.02
N LEU A 81 9.03 10.35 -3.00
CA LEU A 81 9.91 11.32 -3.62
C LEU A 81 9.84 12.59 -2.76
N PRO A 82 10.98 13.20 -2.40
CA PRO A 82 10.99 14.31 -1.44
C PRO A 82 10.25 15.56 -1.92
N THR A 83 10.05 15.68 -3.23
CA THR A 83 9.38 16.78 -3.93
C THR A 83 7.87 16.59 -4.06
N LEU A 84 7.35 15.38 -3.85
CA LEU A 84 5.95 15.05 -4.10
C LEU A 84 5.26 14.50 -2.84
N ILE A 85 4.13 15.10 -2.47
CA ILE A 85 3.35 14.71 -1.29
C ILE A 85 2.27 13.74 -1.71
N HIS A 86 2.59 12.44 -1.64
CA HIS A 86 1.76 11.38 -2.21
C HIS A 86 1.33 11.78 -3.62
N THR A 87 0.05 12.05 -3.77
CA THR A 87 -0.64 12.10 -5.03
C THR A 87 -1.36 13.47 -5.15
N ARG A 88 -1.01 14.40 -4.23
CA ARG A 88 -1.57 15.76 -4.06
C ARG A 88 -0.72 16.87 -4.71
N SER A 89 0.55 16.61 -4.99
CA SER A 89 1.45 17.60 -5.59
C SER A 89 1.29 17.78 -7.10
N GLY A 90 0.37 17.05 -7.75
CA GLY A 90 0.11 17.21 -9.19
C GLY A 90 -0.32 18.62 -9.59
N ASN A 91 -0.94 19.38 -8.68
CA ASN A 91 -1.32 20.77 -8.93
C ASN A 91 -0.19 21.79 -8.66
N ALA A 92 1.00 21.33 -8.27
CA ALA A 92 2.18 22.18 -8.07
C ALA A 92 3.18 21.93 -9.20
N LYS A 93 3.00 22.61 -10.35
CA LYS A 93 3.77 22.38 -11.59
C LYS A 93 5.30 22.39 -11.38
N TYR A 94 5.83 23.29 -10.54
CA TYR A 94 7.27 23.34 -10.24
C TYR A 94 7.78 22.13 -9.46
N LEU A 95 6.97 21.55 -8.56
CA LEU A 95 7.35 20.33 -7.85
C LEU A 95 7.27 19.12 -8.79
N TYR A 96 6.28 19.10 -9.67
CA TYR A 96 6.11 18.05 -10.68
C TYR A 96 7.26 18.08 -11.70
N GLU A 97 7.68 19.27 -12.15
CA GLU A 97 8.81 19.44 -13.06
C GLU A 97 10.10 18.78 -12.55
N ILE A 98 10.38 18.86 -11.24
CA ILE A 98 11.57 18.23 -10.64
C ILE A 98 11.49 16.69 -10.67
N SER A 99 10.29 16.10 -10.67
CA SER A 99 10.08 14.67 -10.47
C SER A 99 8.98 14.08 -11.35
N HIS A 100 9.01 14.45 -12.63
CA HIS A 100 8.02 14.05 -13.64
C HIS A 100 8.27 12.64 -14.21
N GLY A 101 9.46 12.08 -14.02
CA GLY A 101 9.79 10.73 -14.52
C GLY A 101 9.25 9.63 -13.62
N HIS A 102 8.64 8.60 -14.20
CA HIS A 102 8.12 7.46 -13.47
C HIS A 102 8.70 6.11 -13.94
N PRO A 103 10.01 5.86 -13.77
CA PRO A 103 10.60 4.58 -14.09
C PRO A 103 10.37 3.53 -13.00
N LEU A 104 10.45 2.26 -13.39
CA LEU A 104 10.64 1.13 -12.49
C LEU A 104 12.13 1.04 -12.14
N TRP A 105 12.48 1.27 -10.88
CA TRP A 105 13.84 1.04 -10.39
C TRP A 105 14.05 -0.45 -10.28
N ILE A 106 15.10 -0.95 -10.95
CA ILE A 106 15.50 -2.35 -10.96
C ILE A 106 16.99 -2.42 -10.64
N ASN A 107 17.40 -3.40 -9.84
CA ASN A 107 18.82 -3.59 -9.54
C ASN A 107 19.60 -3.82 -10.84
N ALA A 108 20.82 -3.29 -10.95
CA ALA A 108 21.60 -3.38 -12.18
C ALA A 108 21.88 -4.84 -12.59
N ASN A 109 22.23 -5.72 -11.65
CA ASN A 109 22.47 -7.15 -11.94
C ASN A 109 21.17 -7.85 -12.34
N ASP A 110 20.06 -7.61 -11.61
CA ASP A 110 18.75 -8.15 -11.98
C ASP A 110 18.32 -7.72 -13.39
N ALA A 111 18.59 -6.46 -13.75
CA ALA A 111 18.29 -5.94 -15.07
C ALA A 111 19.12 -6.63 -16.15
N GLU A 112 20.43 -6.83 -15.92
CA GLU A 112 21.30 -7.56 -16.83
C GLU A 112 20.83 -9.02 -17.02
N GLU A 113 20.55 -9.73 -15.92
CA GLU A 113 20.07 -11.11 -15.94
C GLU A 113 18.72 -11.26 -16.67
N LEU A 114 17.81 -10.31 -16.47
CA LEU A 114 16.51 -10.26 -17.16
C LEU A 114 16.59 -9.60 -18.56
N GLY A 115 17.77 -9.16 -18.97
CA GLY A 115 18.05 -8.56 -20.27
C GLY A 115 17.45 -7.17 -20.49
N PHE A 116 17.15 -6.40 -19.44
CA PHE A 116 16.65 -5.03 -19.51
C PHE A 116 17.76 -3.99 -19.56
N VAL A 117 17.58 -3.00 -20.44
CA VAL A 117 18.35 -1.74 -20.41
C VAL A 117 17.45 -0.56 -20.09
N THR A 118 18.05 0.60 -19.81
CA THR A 118 17.30 1.83 -19.52
C THR A 118 16.24 2.12 -20.59
N ALA A 119 15.04 2.48 -20.13
CA ALA A 119 13.88 2.85 -20.93
C ALA A 119 13.18 1.71 -21.70
N ASP A 120 13.66 0.47 -21.60
CA ASP A 120 12.94 -0.72 -22.07
C ASP A 120 11.54 -0.78 -21.44
N LEU A 121 10.56 -1.23 -22.22
CA LEU A 121 9.24 -1.51 -21.68
C LEU A 121 9.27 -2.82 -20.87
N VAL A 122 8.78 -2.71 -19.65
CA VAL A 122 8.67 -3.79 -18.68
C VAL A 122 7.21 -3.98 -18.37
N ARG A 123 6.72 -5.22 -18.47
CA ARG A 123 5.44 -5.60 -17.90
C ARG A 123 5.69 -6.15 -16.50
N ILE A 124 5.01 -5.56 -15.52
CA ILE A 124 5.04 -5.98 -14.13
C ILE A 124 3.72 -6.70 -13.85
N GLU A 125 3.77 -8.02 -13.76
CA GLU A 125 2.60 -8.87 -13.52
C GLU A 125 2.38 -9.04 -12.02
N THR A 126 1.13 -8.85 -11.59
CA THR A 126 0.66 -9.10 -10.23
C THR A 126 -0.28 -10.30 -10.24
N ASP A 127 -0.73 -10.75 -9.07
CA ASP A 127 -1.70 -11.86 -8.98
C ASP A 127 -3.08 -11.54 -9.58
N SER A 128 -3.38 -10.26 -9.85
CA SER A 128 -4.68 -9.80 -10.35
C SER A 128 -4.58 -8.92 -11.59
N GLY A 129 -3.45 -8.92 -12.31
CA GLY A 129 -3.29 -8.07 -13.49
C GLY A 129 -1.84 -7.76 -13.84
N HIS A 130 -1.62 -6.64 -14.50
CA HIS A 130 -0.29 -6.12 -14.78
C HIS A 130 -0.31 -4.62 -15.06
N PHE A 131 0.87 -4.00 -15.05
CA PHE A 131 1.07 -2.64 -15.53
C PHE A 131 2.40 -2.53 -16.26
N VAL A 132 2.51 -1.56 -17.17
CA VAL A 132 3.67 -1.42 -18.06
C VAL A 132 4.43 -0.13 -17.75
N MET A 133 5.71 -0.28 -17.36
CA MET A 133 6.60 0.83 -17.04
C MET A 133 7.88 0.78 -17.88
N ARG A 134 8.77 1.75 -17.67
CA ARG A 134 10.11 1.77 -18.25
C ARG A 134 11.15 1.34 -17.22
N ALA A 135 12.07 0.46 -17.62
CA ALA A 135 13.17 0.05 -16.76
C ALA A 135 14.13 1.21 -16.47
N TRP A 136 14.62 1.28 -15.23
CA TRP A 136 15.76 2.08 -14.81
C TRP A 136 16.71 1.22 -13.97
N PRO A 137 17.68 0.57 -14.62
CA PRO A 137 18.76 -0.15 -13.94
C PRO A 137 19.56 0.77 -13.02
N THR A 138 19.77 0.36 -11.77
CA THR A 138 20.50 1.15 -10.76
C THR A 138 21.10 0.26 -9.67
N GLU A 139 22.27 0.66 -9.16
CA GLU A 139 22.89 0.06 -7.95
C GLU A 139 22.22 0.51 -6.65
N GLY A 140 21.33 1.51 -6.72
CA GLY A 140 20.67 2.10 -5.55
C GLY A 140 19.53 1.27 -4.95
N ILE A 141 19.29 0.06 -5.45
CA ILE A 141 18.24 -0.85 -4.97
C ILE A 141 18.80 -2.27 -4.82
N ARG A 142 18.32 -2.99 -3.79
CA ARG A 142 18.77 -4.35 -3.46
C ARG A 142 18.42 -5.34 -4.59
N PRO A 143 19.30 -6.29 -4.94
CA PRO A 143 18.94 -7.43 -5.80
C PRO A 143 17.70 -8.18 -5.30
N GLY A 144 16.84 -8.59 -6.23
CA GLY A 144 15.55 -9.20 -5.93
C GLY A 144 14.41 -8.22 -5.63
N VAL A 145 14.68 -6.90 -5.62
CA VAL A 145 13.71 -5.86 -5.30
C VAL A 145 13.58 -4.90 -6.47
N VAL A 146 12.34 -4.58 -6.83
CA VAL A 146 12.03 -3.49 -7.76
C VAL A 146 11.19 -2.44 -7.04
N ALA A 147 11.27 -1.19 -7.47
CA ALA A 147 10.53 -0.11 -6.83
C ALA A 147 9.92 0.84 -7.87
N ALA A 148 8.69 1.27 -7.60
CA ALA A 148 8.03 2.30 -8.38
C ALA A 148 7.30 3.26 -7.44
N SER A 149 7.47 4.56 -7.68
CA SER A 149 7.01 5.59 -6.74
C SER A 149 5.48 5.66 -6.72
N HIS A 150 4.87 6.11 -5.64
CA HIS A 150 3.40 6.19 -5.55
C HIS A 150 2.77 7.46 -6.17
N HIS A 151 3.58 8.44 -6.58
CA HIS A 151 3.09 9.83 -6.72
C HIS A 151 2.44 10.13 -8.06
N LEU A 152 2.91 9.46 -9.12
CA LEU A 152 2.52 9.71 -10.50
C LEU A 152 1.45 8.70 -10.94
N GLY A 153 1.01 8.79 -12.20
CA GLY A 153 -0.08 7.97 -12.74
C GLY A 153 -1.47 8.56 -12.52
N ARG A 154 -1.57 9.89 -12.40
CA ARG A 154 -2.89 10.53 -12.45
C ARG A 154 -3.46 10.45 -13.85
N TRP A 155 -4.78 10.41 -13.94
CA TRP A 155 -5.47 10.28 -15.21
C TRP A 155 -6.78 11.06 -15.21
N ARG A 156 -7.27 11.35 -16.41
CA ARG A 156 -8.56 12.01 -16.70
C ARG A 156 -9.24 11.28 -17.85
N LEU A 157 -10.57 11.27 -17.86
CA LEU A 157 -11.39 10.67 -18.93
C LEU A 157 -11.83 11.69 -19.98
N ASP A 158 -11.76 12.97 -19.62
CA ASP A 158 -12.07 14.11 -20.47
C ASP A 158 -10.84 15.01 -20.52
N ASP A 159 -10.50 15.58 -21.68
CA ASP A 159 -9.25 16.32 -21.83
C ASP A 159 -9.30 17.71 -21.21
N GLU A 160 -10.50 18.27 -21.04
CA GLU A 160 -10.71 19.64 -20.57
C GLU A 160 -11.20 19.71 -19.11
N SER A 161 -11.48 18.56 -18.47
CA SER A 161 -11.97 18.49 -17.09
C SER A 161 -11.36 17.35 -16.27
N GLY A 162 -11.35 17.50 -14.94
CA GLY A 162 -10.81 16.52 -14.01
C GLY A 162 -9.43 16.89 -13.46
N ASN A 163 -8.47 15.97 -13.52
CA ASN A 163 -7.11 16.23 -13.04
C ASN A 163 -6.34 17.17 -13.96
N GLU A 164 -5.42 17.94 -13.40
CA GLU A 164 -4.59 18.90 -14.15
C GLU A 164 -3.82 18.23 -15.30
N ARG A 165 -3.83 18.87 -16.47
CA ARG A 165 -3.20 18.37 -17.70
C ARG A 165 -1.68 18.24 -17.61
N TRP A 166 -1.03 19.02 -16.76
CA TRP A 166 0.43 18.97 -16.54
C TRP A 166 0.89 17.89 -15.57
N SER A 167 -0.03 17.09 -15.00
CA SER A 167 0.32 16.01 -14.07
C SER A 167 -0.48 14.72 -14.28
N SER A 168 -1.26 14.64 -15.36
CA SER A 168 -2.14 13.50 -15.63
C SER A 168 -2.15 13.10 -17.11
N ALA A 169 -2.54 11.85 -17.39
CA ALA A 169 -2.81 11.34 -18.73
C ALA A 169 -4.30 11.44 -19.07
N LEU A 170 -4.65 11.72 -20.33
CA LEU A 170 -5.97 11.38 -20.85
C LEU A 170 -6.00 9.88 -21.12
N VAL A 171 -7.00 9.18 -20.61
CA VAL A 171 -7.08 7.72 -20.69
C VAL A 171 -8.43 7.25 -21.22
N ASN A 172 -8.42 6.07 -21.83
CA ASN A 172 -9.61 5.25 -21.99
C ASN A 172 -9.61 4.16 -20.90
N VAL A 173 -10.78 3.86 -20.35
CA VAL A 173 -10.99 2.69 -19.51
C VAL A 173 -11.99 1.79 -20.22
N GLU A 174 -11.54 0.61 -20.61
CA GLU A 174 -12.35 -0.34 -21.37
C GLU A 174 -12.39 -1.69 -20.68
N GLN A 175 -13.53 -2.37 -20.81
CA GLN A 175 -13.67 -3.74 -20.38
C GLN A 175 -13.16 -4.65 -21.50
N LEU A 176 -12.16 -5.48 -21.19
CA LEU A 176 -11.61 -6.45 -22.15
C LEU A 176 -12.46 -7.72 -22.17
N GLU A 177 -12.85 -8.19 -20.98
CA GLU A 177 -13.65 -9.39 -20.71
C GLU A 177 -14.46 -9.17 -19.43
N ASP A 178 -15.35 -10.10 -19.08
CA ASP A 178 -16.05 -10.01 -17.80
C ASP A 178 -15.05 -9.98 -16.62
N GLY A 179 -15.21 -9.00 -15.73
CA GLY A 179 -14.28 -8.75 -14.62
C GLY A 179 -12.88 -8.21 -15.01
N LYS A 180 -12.51 -8.12 -16.29
CA LYS A 180 -11.19 -7.63 -16.73
C LYS A 180 -11.25 -6.28 -17.42
N TRP A 181 -10.47 -5.34 -16.90
CA TRP A 181 -10.44 -3.95 -17.33
C TRP A 181 -9.05 -3.53 -17.76
N ARG A 182 -8.97 -2.65 -18.76
CA ARG A 182 -7.75 -1.96 -19.15
C ARG A 182 -7.93 -0.46 -19.03
N LEU A 183 -6.98 0.18 -18.37
CA LEU A 183 -6.72 1.62 -18.48
C LEU A 183 -5.56 1.80 -19.47
N ARG A 184 -5.81 2.59 -20.53
CA ARG A 184 -4.83 2.89 -21.56
C ARG A 184 -4.71 4.40 -21.76
N GLN A 185 -3.47 4.90 -21.75
CA GLN A 185 -3.19 6.29 -22.06
C GLN A 185 -3.45 6.57 -23.54
N LEU A 186 -4.29 7.58 -23.81
CA LEU A 186 -4.56 8.10 -25.14
C LEU A 186 -3.62 9.26 -25.47
N LYS A 187 -3.36 10.11 -24.47
CA LYS A 187 -2.55 11.31 -24.58
C LYS A 187 -1.84 11.58 -23.24
N GLY A 188 -0.53 11.82 -23.31
CA GLY A 188 0.30 12.13 -22.15
C GLY A 188 0.23 13.60 -21.73
N ILE A 189 1.32 14.10 -21.16
CA ILE A 189 1.46 15.52 -20.82
C ILE A 189 2.04 16.27 -22.03
N GLU A 190 1.42 17.40 -22.38
CA GLU A 190 1.88 18.32 -23.41
C GLU A 190 1.52 19.77 -23.05
N PRO A 191 2.17 20.77 -23.66
CA PRO A 191 1.75 22.17 -23.56
C PRO A 191 0.28 22.37 -23.92
N PHE A 192 -0.40 23.24 -23.19
CA PHE A 192 -1.79 23.61 -23.45
C PHE A 192 -2.06 25.07 -23.12
N LYS A 193 -3.11 25.63 -23.74
CA LYS A 193 -3.52 27.02 -23.49
C LYS A 193 -4.37 27.10 -22.22
N SER A 194 -4.08 28.08 -21.37
CA SER A 194 -4.87 28.42 -20.19
C SER A 194 -4.57 29.85 -19.71
N ASP A 195 -5.29 30.30 -18.68
CA ASP A 195 -4.98 31.58 -18.01
C ASP A 195 -3.63 31.57 -17.27
N ASP A 196 -3.08 30.38 -16.99
CA ASP A 196 -1.71 30.22 -16.52
C ASP A 196 -0.75 30.17 -17.73
N PRO A 197 0.16 31.14 -17.90
CA PRO A 197 1.07 31.21 -19.05
C PRO A 197 2.15 30.12 -19.05
N ASP A 198 2.39 29.44 -17.93
CA ASP A 198 3.38 28.35 -17.89
C ASP A 198 2.85 27.06 -18.48
N SER A 199 1.52 26.92 -18.65
CA SER A 199 0.90 25.75 -19.29
C SER A 199 1.39 25.54 -20.72
N GLU A 200 1.75 26.62 -21.43
CA GLU A 200 2.31 26.53 -22.79
C GLU A 200 3.81 26.21 -22.81
N ARG A 201 4.47 26.16 -21.64
CA ARG A 201 5.93 25.96 -21.49
C ARG A 201 6.31 24.58 -20.95
N ILE A 202 5.32 23.73 -20.67
CA ILE A 202 5.54 22.39 -20.14
C ILE A 202 6.41 21.57 -21.10
N TRP A 203 7.55 21.07 -20.62
CA TRP A 203 8.48 20.29 -21.44
C TRP A 203 8.53 18.80 -21.07
N TRP A 204 8.01 18.42 -19.90
CA TRP A 204 7.92 17.02 -19.49
C TRP A 204 6.71 16.33 -20.13
N LYS A 205 6.82 15.02 -20.32
CA LYS A 205 5.82 14.22 -21.08
C LYS A 205 5.22 13.06 -20.32
N ASP A 206 5.86 12.65 -19.23
CA ASP A 206 5.52 11.41 -18.52
C ASP A 206 4.46 11.67 -17.44
N PRO A 207 3.21 11.19 -17.63
CA PRO A 207 2.15 11.30 -16.62
C PRO A 207 2.27 10.24 -15.50
N GLY A 208 3.19 9.28 -15.67
CA GLY A 208 3.37 8.12 -14.82
C GLY A 208 2.33 7.00 -15.05
N VAL A 209 2.33 6.03 -14.14
CA VAL A 209 1.54 4.80 -14.23
C VAL A 209 0.82 4.57 -12.90
N ASN A 210 -0.49 4.33 -12.95
CA ASN A 210 -1.29 4.09 -11.75
C ASN A 210 -1.20 2.63 -11.30
N GLN A 211 -0.02 2.24 -10.80
CA GLN A 211 0.30 0.86 -10.40
C GLN A 211 -0.68 0.26 -9.38
N ASN A 212 -1.23 1.09 -8.49
CA ASN A 212 -2.11 0.65 -7.41
C ASN A 212 -3.38 -0.04 -7.92
N LEU A 213 -3.85 0.30 -9.13
CA LEU A 213 -5.03 -0.33 -9.72
C LEU A 213 -4.81 -1.82 -10.00
N ALA A 214 -3.57 -2.24 -10.28
CA ALA A 214 -3.23 -3.64 -10.52
C ALA A 214 -2.87 -4.40 -9.23
N PHE A 215 -2.93 -3.79 -8.05
CA PHE A 215 -2.61 -4.49 -6.81
C PHE A 215 -3.85 -5.23 -6.27
N PRO A 216 -3.72 -6.54 -5.99
CA PRO A 216 -4.77 -7.27 -5.30
C PRO A 216 -4.92 -6.80 -3.85
N VAL A 217 -6.09 -7.06 -3.27
CA VAL A 217 -6.41 -6.64 -1.89
C VAL A 217 -5.76 -7.61 -0.90
N HIS A 218 -4.74 -7.12 -0.19
CA HIS A 218 -3.98 -7.88 0.81
C HIS A 218 -4.14 -7.27 2.21
N PRO A 219 -5.27 -7.45 2.91
CA PRO A 219 -5.48 -6.87 4.24
C PRO A 219 -4.80 -7.73 5.30
N ASP A 220 -3.89 -7.15 6.08
CA ASP A 220 -3.31 -7.79 7.25
C ASP A 220 -4.42 -8.40 8.14
N PRO A 221 -4.40 -9.72 8.42
CA PRO A 221 -5.53 -10.41 9.06
C PRO A 221 -5.88 -9.93 10.47
N ILE A 222 -4.95 -9.24 11.15
CA ILE A 222 -5.13 -8.75 12.52
C ILE A 222 -5.64 -7.30 12.51
N SER A 223 -4.96 -6.42 11.78
CA SER A 223 -5.24 -4.97 11.80
C SER A 223 -6.29 -4.54 10.78
N GLY A 224 -6.41 -5.28 9.66
CA GLY A 224 -7.18 -4.94 8.46
C GLY A 224 -6.49 -3.93 7.53
N MET A 225 -5.25 -3.53 7.82
CA MET A 225 -4.49 -2.58 7.00
C MET A 225 -3.96 -3.27 5.74
N HIS A 226 -3.90 -2.56 4.61
CA HIS A 226 -3.37 -3.14 3.38
C HIS A 226 -1.85 -3.36 3.45
N ALA A 227 -1.39 -4.56 3.14
CA ALA A 227 0.01 -4.90 2.90
C ALA A 227 0.40 -4.48 1.48
N TRP A 228 1.23 -3.44 1.37
CA TRP A 228 1.47 -2.78 0.07
C TRP A 228 2.58 -3.39 -0.78
N HIS A 229 3.55 -4.09 -0.19
CA HIS A 229 4.55 -4.82 -0.96
C HIS A 229 3.87 -5.91 -1.79
N GLN A 230 4.31 -6.11 -3.03
CA GLN A 230 3.72 -7.12 -3.91
C GLN A 230 4.78 -8.14 -4.33
N ARG A 231 4.37 -9.39 -4.45
CA ARG A 231 5.09 -10.38 -5.27
C ARG A 231 4.71 -10.08 -6.71
N VAL A 232 5.69 -9.88 -7.58
CA VAL A 232 5.45 -9.59 -8.99
C VAL A 232 6.38 -10.41 -9.88
N ARG A 233 5.99 -10.63 -11.14
CA ARG A 233 6.92 -11.04 -12.20
C ARG A 233 7.29 -9.84 -13.05
N VAL A 234 8.58 -9.71 -13.34
CA VAL A 234 9.14 -8.65 -14.16
C VAL A 234 9.55 -9.26 -15.49
N VAL A 235 8.75 -9.01 -16.53
CA VAL A 235 8.90 -9.63 -17.85
C VAL A 235 8.95 -8.58 -18.95
N LYS A 236 9.49 -8.95 -20.11
CA LYS A 236 9.48 -8.08 -21.30
C LYS A 236 8.04 -7.74 -21.66
N ALA A 237 7.80 -6.49 -22.03
CA ALA A 237 6.50 -6.10 -22.54
C ALA A 237 6.15 -6.93 -23.80
N GLU A 238 4.88 -7.33 -23.91
CA GLU A 238 4.42 -8.13 -25.04
C GLU A 238 4.03 -7.26 -26.24
N PRO A 239 3.85 -7.88 -27.44
CA PRO A 239 3.27 -7.18 -28.58
C PRO A 239 1.93 -6.53 -28.22
N GLY A 240 1.88 -5.21 -28.33
CA GLY A 240 0.67 -4.42 -28.07
C GLY A 240 0.61 -3.75 -26.69
N ASP A 241 1.53 -4.09 -25.78
CA ASP A 241 1.76 -3.34 -24.55
C ASP A 241 2.26 -1.93 -24.87
N ARG A 242 1.79 -0.97 -24.09
CA ARG A 242 2.22 0.44 -24.16
C ARG A 242 2.59 0.90 -22.76
N TYR A 243 3.57 1.80 -22.68
CA TYR A 243 3.86 2.49 -21.44
C TYR A 243 2.58 3.07 -20.82
N GLY A 244 2.38 2.85 -19.53
CA GLY A 244 1.22 3.35 -18.81
C GLY A 244 -0.05 2.52 -18.94
N ASP A 245 -0.03 1.42 -19.70
CA ASP A 245 -1.10 0.44 -19.65
C ASP A 245 -1.20 -0.15 -18.24
N VAL A 246 -2.43 -0.32 -17.77
CA VAL A 246 -2.78 -1.04 -16.54
C VAL A 246 -3.93 -1.97 -16.85
N VAL A 247 -3.76 -3.26 -16.60
CA VAL A 247 -4.80 -4.28 -16.76
C VAL A 247 -5.09 -4.90 -15.41
N VAL A 248 -6.38 -5.06 -15.10
CA VAL A 248 -6.86 -5.51 -13.79
C VAL A 248 -7.97 -6.54 -13.97
N ASP A 249 -7.88 -7.63 -13.21
CA ASP A 249 -8.93 -8.62 -13.03
C ASP A 249 -9.58 -8.43 -11.66
N THR A 250 -10.78 -7.85 -11.65
CA THR A 250 -11.53 -7.55 -10.43
C THR A 250 -12.09 -8.81 -9.76
N THR A 251 -12.36 -9.85 -10.55
CA THR A 251 -12.82 -11.15 -10.03
C THR A 251 -11.71 -11.80 -9.24
N ARG A 252 -10.50 -11.87 -9.83
CA ARG A 252 -9.32 -12.41 -9.16
C ARG A 252 -8.92 -11.60 -7.93
N SER A 253 -8.99 -10.27 -8.01
CA SER A 253 -8.75 -9.40 -6.85
C SER A 253 -9.71 -9.70 -5.68
N HIS A 254 -10.98 -9.99 -5.98
CA HIS A 254 -11.98 -10.35 -4.97
C HIS A 254 -11.78 -11.76 -4.40
N GLU A 255 -11.32 -12.72 -5.20
CA GLU A 255 -10.93 -14.05 -4.71
C GLU A 255 -9.76 -13.97 -3.73
N ILE A 256 -8.71 -13.21 -4.07
CA ILE A 256 -7.56 -12.98 -3.20
C ILE A 256 -8.00 -12.32 -1.89
N TYR A 257 -8.90 -11.33 -1.94
CA TYR A 257 -9.50 -10.77 -0.74
C TYR A 257 -10.13 -11.86 0.15
N LYS A 258 -10.89 -12.80 -0.42
CA LYS A 258 -11.50 -13.91 0.33
C LYS A 258 -10.45 -14.87 0.91
N GLU A 259 -9.39 -15.17 0.17
CA GLU A 259 -8.26 -15.98 0.64
C GLU A 259 -7.62 -15.33 1.89
N TRP A 260 -7.49 -14.00 1.92
CA TRP A 260 -6.98 -13.27 3.09
C TRP A 260 -7.99 -13.15 4.22
N LEU A 261 -9.27 -12.92 3.91
CA LEU A 261 -10.33 -12.91 4.90
C LEU A 261 -10.40 -14.24 5.66
N ALA A 262 -10.17 -15.37 4.98
CA ALA A 262 -10.12 -16.69 5.61
C ALA A 262 -8.98 -16.86 6.64
N LYS A 263 -7.95 -15.99 6.61
CA LYS A 263 -6.85 -15.98 7.61
C LYS A 263 -7.23 -15.23 8.89
N THR A 264 -8.33 -14.48 8.89
CA THR A 264 -8.78 -13.71 10.05
C THR A 264 -9.40 -14.62 11.13
N LYS A 265 -9.45 -14.15 12.37
CA LYS A 265 -10.26 -14.77 13.43
C LYS A 265 -11.64 -14.09 13.43
N PRO A 266 -12.73 -14.82 13.14
CA PRO A 266 -14.07 -14.22 13.08
C PRO A 266 -14.49 -13.74 14.47
N GLY A 267 -15.19 -12.60 14.51
CA GLY A 267 -15.83 -12.14 15.73
C GLY A 267 -17.15 -12.90 16.03
N PRO A 268 -17.78 -12.59 17.18
CA PRO A 268 -17.32 -11.62 18.17
C PRO A 268 -16.18 -12.18 19.03
N GLY A 269 -15.28 -11.29 19.46
CA GLY A 269 -14.31 -11.56 20.50
C GLY A 269 -14.89 -11.36 21.91
N PRO A 270 -14.02 -11.27 22.94
CA PRO A 270 -14.39 -11.03 24.33
C PRO A 270 -15.42 -9.91 24.51
N GLY A 271 -16.45 -10.18 25.31
CA GLY A 271 -17.52 -9.21 25.61
C GLY A 271 -18.49 -8.93 24.46
N GLY A 272 -18.54 -9.77 23.42
CA GLY A 272 -19.44 -9.59 22.28
C GLY A 272 -18.97 -8.48 21.32
N LEU A 273 -17.67 -8.17 21.34
CA LEU A 273 -17.09 -7.07 20.59
C LEU A 273 -16.50 -7.54 19.25
N ARG A 274 -16.57 -6.71 18.22
CA ARG A 274 -15.95 -6.92 16.91
C ARG A 274 -14.46 -6.59 16.91
N ARG A 275 -13.99 -5.77 17.86
CA ARG A 275 -12.58 -5.35 18.03
C ARG A 275 -12.33 -4.83 19.46
N PRO A 276 -11.08 -4.84 19.98
CA PRO A 276 -10.76 -4.18 21.25
C PRO A 276 -11.06 -2.67 21.25
N LEU A 277 -11.65 -2.16 22.33
CA LEU A 277 -12.01 -0.74 22.46
C LEU A 277 -10.80 0.19 22.65
N TRP A 278 -9.66 -0.34 23.09
CA TRP A 278 -8.43 0.40 23.38
C TRP A 278 -7.44 0.45 22.21
N PHE A 279 -7.73 -0.23 21.10
CA PHE A 279 -6.92 -0.07 19.89
C PHE A 279 -7.27 1.27 19.22
N ASP A 280 -6.24 2.08 18.98
CA ASP A 280 -6.41 3.39 18.34
C ASP A 280 -6.82 3.23 16.87
N ARG A 281 -7.66 4.17 16.41
CA ARG A 281 -8.16 4.20 15.05
C ARG A 281 -8.37 5.65 14.60
N PRO A 282 -7.97 6.00 13.36
CA PRO A 282 -8.46 7.21 12.72
C PRO A 282 -9.99 7.18 12.67
N ILE A 283 -10.63 8.27 13.12
CA ILE A 283 -12.11 8.37 13.16
C ILE A 283 -12.71 7.23 14.00
N LYS A 284 -12.30 7.14 15.27
CA LYS A 284 -12.76 6.10 16.21
C LYS A 284 -14.30 6.09 16.31
N PRO A 285 -14.97 4.96 15.99
CA PRO A 285 -16.42 4.86 16.10
C PRO A 285 -16.92 4.99 17.55
N THR A 286 -18.21 5.26 17.72
CA THR A 286 -18.88 5.18 19.02
C THR A 286 -18.81 3.74 19.59
N PRO A 287 -18.82 3.55 20.92
CA PRO A 287 -18.70 2.22 21.53
C PRO A 287 -19.72 1.19 21.03
N ASP A 288 -20.94 1.60 20.71
CA ASP A 288 -21.99 0.68 20.23
C ASP A 288 -21.68 0.06 18.87
N ALA A 289 -20.92 0.76 18.02
CA ALA A 289 -20.48 0.24 16.72
C ALA A 289 -19.49 -0.94 16.84
N TYR A 290 -18.95 -1.19 18.04
CA TYR A 290 -18.10 -2.35 18.32
C TYR A 290 -18.91 -3.59 18.67
N ARG A 291 -20.21 -3.49 18.97
CA ARG A 291 -21.00 -4.67 19.34
C ARG A 291 -21.49 -5.41 18.09
N THR A 292 -21.57 -6.72 18.17
CA THR A 292 -22.42 -7.49 17.24
C THR A 292 -23.87 -7.33 17.69
N SER A 293 -24.75 -6.92 16.76
CA SER A 293 -26.20 -6.83 16.97
C SER A 293 -26.78 -8.16 17.45
#